data_AF-A0A411MIQ7-F1
#
_entry.id   AF-A0A411MIQ7-F1
#
_cell.length_a   1.000
_cell.length_b   1.000
_cell.length_c   1.000
_cell.angle_alpha   90.00
_cell.angle_beta   90.00
_cell.angle_gamma   90.00
#
_symmetry.space_group_name_H-M   'P 1'
#
loop_
_entity.id
_entity.type
_entity.pdbx_description
1 polymer ?
#
loop_
_entity_poly.entity_id
_entity_poly.type
_entity_poly.pdbx_seq_one_letter_code
_entity_poly.pdbx_strand_id
1 'polypeptide(L)'
;MTPGLRGYYEGTDGAVFRQIPRNVDPAQDGTKLAANHPNIFATDDGADSVSVVEFDKRMEAVIPAEVLARIQSVMRAAELLADRGLADTPPLDRKEWRRGMILSWSHARDLAVILDALGQPRPTANRHDVDELVLARHLKEKLSNADQWYIDYVTSLDDGAWINIGFFNPHLSASMYKWGDAKQGKQNAMDAHRLSAHHQGNVESPVDWIERAANFVIHHIPREHRGIRHEARGEYTQLEERLAVDPAIKNSEIGKAIARDVAAVCELLEREGKIVPWRVLKVPDNEVTPSMIEHAFLVASTASFSFEDADDSAEHLIRLEQARVLLDRVPDEILRAEASGSSNLADAYTRMLANARS
;
A
#
# COMPACT_ATOMS: atom_id res chain seq x y z
N MET A 1 15.05 27.26 16.73
CA MET A 1 14.38 26.67 17.91
C MET A 1 14.56 25.18 17.80
N THR A 2 15.22 24.54 18.77
CA THR A 2 15.23 23.07 18.85
C THR A 2 13.82 22.65 19.23
N PRO A 3 13.08 21.89 18.40
CA PRO A 3 11.82 21.29 18.82
C PRO A 3 12.06 20.54 20.12
N GLY A 4 11.27 20.84 21.16
CA GLY A 4 11.47 20.26 22.47
C GLY A 4 11.27 18.75 22.44
N LEU A 5 12.18 18.00 23.06
CA LEU A 5 11.93 16.62 23.46
C LEU A 5 10.71 16.62 24.38
N ARG A 6 9.54 16.24 23.88
CA ARG A 6 8.29 16.17 24.65
C ARG A 6 8.15 14.78 25.26
N GLY A 7 9.04 14.46 26.19
CA GLY A 7 9.04 13.18 26.89
C GLY A 7 9.25 11.99 25.94
N TYR A 8 8.51 10.91 26.19
CA TYR A 8 8.68 9.64 25.50
C TYR A 8 7.33 8.97 25.22
N TYR A 9 7.26 8.20 24.15
CA TYR A 9 6.31 7.10 24.03
C TYR A 9 6.81 5.95 24.90
N GLU A 10 5.99 5.50 25.85
CA GLU A 10 6.34 4.44 26.80
C GLU A 10 5.27 3.36 26.78
N GLY A 11 5.71 2.10 26.78
CA GLY A 11 4.81 0.95 26.78
C GLY A 11 5.45 -0.27 26.14
N THR A 12 4.70 -1.36 26.12
CA THR A 12 5.09 -2.57 25.42
C THR A 12 4.84 -2.44 23.91
N ASP A 13 5.68 -3.10 23.12
CA ASP A 13 5.51 -3.22 21.68
C ASP A 13 4.76 -4.51 21.25
N GLY A 14 4.11 -5.16 22.22
CA GLY A 14 3.55 -6.50 22.13
C GLY A 14 4.44 -7.59 22.73
N ALA A 15 5.74 -7.33 22.92
CA ALA A 15 6.67 -8.27 23.54
C ALA A 15 7.63 -7.61 24.54
N VAL A 16 8.16 -6.43 24.20
CA VAL A 16 9.23 -5.75 24.94
C VAL A 16 8.79 -4.35 25.32
N PHE A 17 9.08 -3.94 26.56
CA PHE A 17 8.90 -2.56 26.97
C PHE A 17 9.88 -1.66 26.23
N ARG A 18 9.38 -0.57 25.64
CA ARG A 18 10.18 0.40 24.91
C ARG A 18 9.90 1.81 25.40
N GLN A 19 10.91 2.64 25.22
CA GLN A 19 10.86 4.08 25.45
C GLN A 19 11.43 4.75 24.20
N ILE A 20 10.59 5.47 23.45
CA ILE A 20 10.96 6.13 22.19
C ILE A 20 10.77 7.65 22.35
N PRO A 21 11.77 8.49 22.01
CA PRO A 21 11.62 9.95 22.13
C PRO A 21 10.42 10.47 21.34
N ARG A 22 9.58 11.26 22.02
CA ARG A 22 8.45 11.96 21.40
C ARG A 22 8.86 13.40 21.14
N ASN A 23 9.04 13.76 19.87
CA ASN A 23 9.58 15.07 19.48
C ASN A 23 8.48 16.10 19.14
N VAL A 24 7.21 15.67 19.13
CA VAL A 24 6.06 16.50 18.77
C VAL A 24 4.90 16.29 19.74
N ASP A 25 4.10 17.32 19.94
CA ASP A 25 2.73 17.22 20.45
C ASP A 25 1.79 17.86 19.43
N PRO A 26 1.01 17.07 18.69
CA PRO A 26 0.18 17.58 17.60
C PRO A 26 -0.78 18.69 18.04
N ALA A 27 -1.25 18.67 19.29
CA ALA A 27 -2.16 19.69 19.83
C ALA A 27 -1.49 21.06 20.03
N GLN A 28 -0.16 21.10 20.20
CA GLN A 28 0.59 22.33 20.49
C GLN A 28 1.50 22.75 19.34
N ASP A 29 2.13 21.78 18.69
CA ASP A 29 3.08 22.00 17.60
C ASP A 29 2.38 22.03 16.25
N GLY A 30 1.23 21.35 16.11
CA GLY A 30 0.56 21.17 14.83
C GLY A 30 1.52 20.59 13.80
N THR A 31 1.73 21.32 12.70
CA THR A 31 2.58 20.93 11.56
C THR A 31 3.91 21.69 11.51
N LYS A 32 4.27 22.44 12.56
CA LYS A 32 5.44 23.36 12.56
C LYS A 32 6.75 22.68 12.18
N LEU A 33 6.92 21.40 12.51
CA LEU A 33 8.15 20.66 12.22
C LEU A 33 8.28 20.28 10.74
N ALA A 34 7.18 20.29 9.99
CA ALA A 34 7.15 20.15 8.53
C ALA A 34 6.93 21.49 7.82
N ALA A 35 7.35 22.62 8.41
CA ALA A 35 7.18 23.94 7.79
C ALA A 35 8.04 24.15 6.53
N ASN A 36 9.08 23.35 6.34
CA ASN A 36 9.92 23.31 5.14
C ASN A 36 9.25 22.63 3.94
N HIS A 37 8.19 21.83 4.16
CA HIS A 37 7.48 21.17 3.09
C HIS A 37 6.48 22.12 2.42
N PRO A 38 6.48 22.22 1.09
CA PRO A 38 5.57 23.09 0.37
C PRO A 38 4.12 22.58 0.45
N ASN A 39 3.17 23.50 0.39
CA ASN A 39 1.77 23.19 0.16
C ASN A 39 1.59 22.96 -1.35
N ILE A 40 1.40 21.71 -1.76
CA ILE A 40 1.35 21.33 -3.18
C ILE A 40 -0.05 20.97 -3.66
N PHE A 41 -0.99 20.73 -2.74
CA PHE A 41 -2.39 20.46 -3.07
C PHE A 41 -3.28 21.66 -2.79
N ALA A 42 -4.32 21.79 -3.61
CA ALA A 42 -5.42 22.72 -3.37
C ALA A 42 -6.18 22.35 -2.09
N THR A 43 -6.66 23.36 -1.36
CA THR A 43 -7.30 23.20 -0.04
C THR A 43 -8.69 23.83 0.04
N ASP A 44 -9.14 24.46 -1.04
CA ASP A 44 -10.42 25.13 -1.17
C ASP A 44 -11.58 24.20 -1.53
N ASP A 45 -11.29 22.98 -2.00
CA ASP A 45 -12.32 21.99 -2.28
C ASP A 45 -13.01 21.48 -1.01
N GLY A 46 -14.33 21.31 -1.10
CA GLY A 46 -15.12 20.67 -0.06
C GLY A 46 -14.84 19.16 0.03
N ALA A 47 -15.29 18.54 1.12
CA ALA A 47 -15.29 17.09 1.23
C ALA A 47 -16.15 16.46 0.11
N ASP A 48 -15.71 15.31 -0.41
CA ASP A 48 -16.41 14.52 -1.45
C ASP A 48 -16.83 15.33 -2.70
N SER A 49 -16.02 16.32 -3.09
CA SER A 49 -16.35 17.26 -4.16
C SER A 49 -15.62 16.99 -5.49
N VAL A 50 -14.51 16.26 -5.46
CA VAL A 50 -13.64 16.02 -6.63
C VAL A 50 -13.83 14.59 -7.13
N SER A 51 -14.16 14.41 -8.42
CA SER A 51 -14.28 13.06 -9.01
C SER A 51 -12.94 12.33 -9.04
N VAL A 52 -12.95 10.99 -9.10
CA VAL A 52 -11.73 10.16 -9.20
C VAL A 52 -10.81 10.63 -10.35
N VAL A 53 -11.37 10.90 -11.53
CA VAL A 53 -10.61 11.33 -12.71
C VAL A 53 -9.89 12.67 -12.48
N GLU A 54 -10.58 13.65 -11.87
CA GLU A 54 -9.97 14.94 -11.59
C GLU A 54 -8.97 14.86 -10.44
N PHE A 55 -9.26 14.02 -9.43
CA PHE A 55 -8.35 13.76 -8.33
C PHE A 55 -7.03 13.14 -8.82
N ASP A 56 -7.10 12.09 -9.63
CA ASP A 56 -5.93 11.43 -10.22
C ASP A 56 -5.12 12.39 -11.10
N LYS A 57 -5.78 13.27 -11.85
CA LYS A 57 -5.11 14.31 -12.66
C LYS A 57 -4.34 15.29 -11.79
N ARG A 58 -4.91 15.72 -10.67
CA ARG A 58 -4.25 16.62 -9.70
C ARG A 58 -3.09 15.92 -9.00
N MET A 59 -3.25 14.64 -8.69
CA MET A 59 -2.18 13.79 -8.17
C MET A 59 -1.02 13.70 -9.16
N GLU A 60 -1.28 13.37 -10.43
CA GLU A 60 -0.22 13.30 -11.45
C GLU A 60 0.48 14.64 -11.67
N ALA A 61 -0.23 15.77 -11.55
CA ALA A 61 0.32 17.11 -11.79
C ALA A 61 1.41 17.53 -10.80
N VAL A 62 1.44 16.94 -9.59
CA VAL A 62 2.46 17.24 -8.57
C VAL A 62 3.65 16.27 -8.61
N ILE A 63 3.62 15.26 -9.48
CA ILE A 63 4.67 14.25 -9.58
C ILE A 63 5.75 14.73 -10.54
N PRO A 64 7.05 14.67 -10.15
CA PRO A 64 8.14 15.00 -11.05
C PRO A 64 8.13 14.14 -12.33
N ALA A 65 8.44 14.76 -13.47
CA ALA A 65 8.37 14.10 -14.77
C ALA A 65 9.27 12.86 -14.86
N GLU A 66 10.44 12.89 -14.20
CA GLU A 66 11.37 11.77 -14.10
C GLU A 66 10.78 10.59 -13.33
N VAL A 67 9.94 10.83 -12.32
CA VAL A 67 9.23 9.76 -11.59
C VAL A 67 8.17 9.14 -12.49
N LEU A 68 7.39 9.95 -13.21
CA LEU A 68 6.41 9.44 -14.17
C LEU A 68 7.06 8.61 -15.29
N ALA A 69 8.21 9.06 -15.80
CA ALA A 69 8.99 8.33 -16.79
C ALA A 69 9.54 7.01 -16.21
N ARG A 70 9.99 7.03 -14.95
CA ARG A 70 10.45 5.83 -14.26
C ARG A 70 9.34 4.82 -14.06
N ILE A 71 8.14 5.23 -13.62
CA ILE A 71 6.96 4.36 -13.50
C ILE A 71 6.69 3.65 -14.83
N GLN A 72 6.66 4.40 -15.95
CA GLN A 72 6.46 3.82 -17.28
C GLN A 72 7.56 2.83 -17.66
N SER A 73 8.82 3.13 -17.31
CA SER A 73 9.94 2.23 -17.58
C SER A 73 9.85 0.93 -16.78
N VAL A 74 9.48 1.02 -15.49
CA VAL A 74 9.31 -0.15 -14.62
C VAL A 74 8.20 -1.04 -15.14
N MET A 75 7.03 -0.47 -15.46
CA MET A 75 5.90 -1.24 -16.01
C MET A 75 6.26 -1.97 -17.31
N ARG A 76 6.93 -1.29 -18.25
CA ARG A 76 7.39 -1.92 -19.50
C ARG A 76 8.41 -3.05 -19.25
N ALA A 77 9.34 -2.84 -18.32
CA ALA A 77 10.32 -3.86 -17.98
C ALA A 77 9.65 -5.07 -17.31
N ALA A 78 8.67 -4.83 -16.44
CA ALA A 78 7.89 -5.87 -15.78
C ALA A 78 7.09 -6.72 -16.78
N GLU A 79 6.43 -6.08 -17.76
CA GLU A 79 5.77 -6.76 -18.88
C GLU A 79 6.75 -7.72 -19.61
N LEU A 80 7.94 -7.24 -19.97
CA LEU A 80 8.97 -8.04 -20.65
C LEU A 80 9.57 -9.17 -19.78
N LEU A 81 9.64 -8.96 -18.47
CA LEU A 81 10.18 -9.95 -17.52
C LEU A 81 9.15 -11.04 -17.22
N ALA A 82 7.86 -10.69 -17.18
CA ALA A 82 6.77 -11.65 -17.03
C ALA A 82 6.76 -12.65 -18.21
N ASP A 83 6.93 -12.16 -19.44
CA ASP A 83 7.05 -13.01 -20.64
C ASP A 83 8.23 -13.98 -20.59
N ARG A 84 9.24 -13.69 -19.74
CA ARG A 84 10.43 -14.53 -19.52
C ARG A 84 10.31 -15.42 -18.28
N GLY A 85 9.18 -15.37 -17.57
CA GLY A 85 9.01 -16.07 -16.30
C GLY A 85 9.88 -15.53 -15.17
N LEU A 86 10.24 -14.25 -15.19
CA LEU A 86 11.08 -13.60 -14.16
C LEU A 86 10.33 -12.53 -13.35
N ALA A 87 9.04 -12.34 -13.62
CA ALA A 87 8.15 -11.47 -12.87
C ALA A 87 6.74 -12.08 -12.88
N ASP A 88 5.89 -11.61 -11.97
CA ASP A 88 4.47 -11.97 -11.97
C ASP A 88 3.75 -11.39 -13.19
N THR A 89 2.60 -11.99 -13.52
CA THR A 89 1.76 -11.55 -14.65
C THR A 89 1.26 -10.12 -14.40
N PRO A 90 1.42 -9.19 -15.35
CA PRO A 90 0.86 -7.85 -15.23
C PRO A 90 -0.66 -7.87 -15.00
N PRO A 91 -1.22 -6.90 -14.27
CA PRO A 91 -2.67 -6.76 -14.11
C PRO A 91 -3.37 -6.44 -15.44
N LEU A 92 -4.66 -6.80 -15.54
CA LEU A 92 -5.46 -6.61 -16.75
C LEU A 92 -5.60 -5.13 -17.15
N ASP A 93 -5.75 -4.27 -16.15
CA ASP A 93 -5.89 -2.83 -16.34
C ASP A 93 -4.56 -2.12 -16.07
N ARG A 94 -3.86 -1.83 -17.17
CA ARG A 94 -2.60 -1.08 -17.15
C ARG A 94 -2.76 0.35 -16.61
N LYS A 95 -3.94 0.97 -16.74
CA LYS A 95 -4.20 2.32 -16.20
C LYS A 95 -4.29 2.27 -14.68
N GLU A 96 -5.03 1.30 -14.14
CA GLU A 96 -5.13 1.10 -12.69
C GLU A 96 -3.79 0.69 -12.07
N TRP A 97 -2.98 -0.11 -12.79
CA TRP A 97 -1.62 -0.40 -12.34
C TRP A 97 -0.74 0.85 -12.27
N ARG A 98 -0.80 1.69 -13.32
CA ARG A 98 -0.11 2.98 -13.32
C ARG A 98 -0.57 3.85 -12.16
N ARG A 99 -1.87 3.91 -11.90
CA ARG A 99 -2.45 4.62 -10.76
C ARG A 99 -1.88 4.07 -9.44
N GLY A 100 -1.84 2.76 -9.25
CA GLY A 100 -1.21 2.12 -8.10
C GLY A 100 0.25 2.56 -7.91
N MET A 101 1.05 2.57 -8.97
CA MET A 101 2.45 3.02 -8.93
C MET A 101 2.60 4.51 -8.53
N ILE A 102 1.68 5.36 -8.97
CA ILE A 102 1.61 6.78 -8.59
C ILE A 102 1.26 6.92 -7.11
N LEU A 103 0.30 6.11 -6.63
CA LEU A 103 -0.11 6.12 -5.24
C LEU A 103 1.01 5.62 -4.33
N SER A 104 1.77 4.58 -4.71
CA SER A 104 2.93 4.13 -3.95
C SER A 104 4.03 5.20 -3.84
N TRP A 105 4.26 5.98 -4.90
CA TRP A 105 5.19 7.12 -4.80
C TRP A 105 4.65 8.24 -3.90
N SER A 106 3.36 8.55 -4.03
CA SER A 106 2.71 9.59 -3.24
C SER A 106 2.70 9.23 -1.75
N HIS A 107 2.47 7.96 -1.45
CA HIS A 107 2.59 7.35 -0.13
C HIS A 107 3.98 7.62 0.46
N ALA A 108 5.04 7.27 -0.26
CA ALA A 108 6.43 7.48 0.18
C ALA A 108 6.72 8.97 0.47
N ARG A 109 6.23 9.85 -0.41
CA ARG A 109 6.42 11.30 -0.23
C ARG A 109 5.66 11.81 0.99
N ASP A 110 4.40 11.43 1.14
CA ASP A 110 3.57 11.85 2.27
C ASP A 110 4.15 11.34 3.60
N LEU A 111 4.64 10.11 3.64
CA LEU A 111 5.30 9.54 4.82
C LEU A 111 6.52 10.37 5.22
N ALA A 112 7.32 10.85 4.27
CA ALA A 112 8.45 11.74 4.58
C ALA A 112 8.00 13.06 5.23
N VAL A 113 6.91 13.66 4.72
CA VAL A 113 6.32 14.89 5.32
C VAL A 113 5.81 14.61 6.73
N ILE A 114 5.12 13.48 6.93
CA ILE A 114 4.57 13.06 8.21
C ILE A 114 5.69 12.84 9.24
N LEU A 115 6.75 12.11 8.87
CA LEU A 115 7.87 11.85 9.76
C LEU A 115 8.63 13.13 10.14
N ASP A 116 8.78 14.08 9.20
CA ASP A 116 9.31 15.41 9.50
C ASP A 116 8.39 16.17 10.46
N ALA A 117 7.07 16.10 10.27
CA ALA A 117 6.09 16.72 11.17
C ALA A 117 6.11 16.10 12.58
N LEU A 118 6.49 14.82 12.70
CA LEU A 118 6.72 14.15 13.98
C LEU A 118 8.07 14.48 14.62
N GLY A 119 8.91 15.29 13.96
CA GLY A 119 10.27 15.61 14.41
C GLY A 119 11.24 14.44 14.27
N GLN A 120 10.96 13.51 13.36
CA GLN A 120 11.72 12.27 13.15
C GLN A 120 12.12 12.14 11.67
N PRO A 121 12.83 13.14 11.09
CA PRO A 121 13.19 13.12 9.68
C PRO A 121 14.03 11.89 9.33
N ARG A 122 13.69 11.21 8.24
CA ARG A 122 14.41 10.03 7.76
C ARG A 122 14.84 10.21 6.31
N PRO A 123 16.14 10.01 6.00
CA PRO A 123 16.64 10.06 4.62
C PRO A 123 16.00 9.01 3.69
N THR A 124 15.39 7.96 4.24
CA THR A 124 14.80 6.83 3.51
C THR A 124 13.29 6.91 3.37
N ALA A 125 12.61 7.80 4.11
CA ALA A 125 11.14 7.86 4.09
C ALA A 125 10.57 8.19 2.70
N ASN A 126 11.25 9.04 1.94
CA ASN A 126 10.87 9.37 0.56
C ASN A 126 11.11 8.22 -0.44
N ARG A 127 11.60 7.08 0.03
CA ARG A 127 11.80 5.84 -0.72
C ARG A 127 10.95 4.68 -0.19
N HIS A 128 10.17 4.91 0.86
CA HIS A 128 9.27 3.91 1.44
C HIS A 128 8.41 3.27 0.38
N ASP A 129 8.29 1.94 0.41
CA ASP A 129 7.57 1.12 -0.56
C ASP A 129 8.04 1.24 -2.02
N VAL A 130 8.84 2.24 -2.45
CA VAL A 130 9.27 2.42 -3.84
C VAL A 130 10.70 1.95 -4.09
N ASP A 131 11.63 2.24 -3.18
CA ASP A 131 13.08 2.03 -3.30
C ASP A 131 13.70 1.56 -1.97
N GLU A 132 13.39 0.32 -1.62
CA GLU A 132 13.82 -0.27 -0.35
C GLU A 132 14.84 -1.36 -0.61
N LEU A 133 16.04 -1.22 -0.05
CA LEU A 133 17.16 -2.07 -0.40
C LEU A 133 17.39 -3.16 0.65
N VAL A 134 17.45 -4.41 0.19
CA VAL A 134 17.87 -5.55 1.00
C VAL A 134 18.89 -6.40 0.26
N LEU A 135 19.73 -7.12 0.99
CA LEU A 135 20.67 -8.06 0.38
C LEU A 135 19.93 -9.26 -0.22
N ALA A 136 20.34 -9.68 -1.41
CA ALA A 136 19.74 -10.81 -2.12
C ALA A 136 19.76 -12.12 -1.31
N ARG A 137 20.79 -12.33 -0.47
CA ARG A 137 20.86 -13.49 0.44
C ARG A 137 19.60 -13.65 1.31
N HIS A 138 19.03 -12.53 1.78
CA HIS A 138 17.82 -12.55 2.63
C HIS A 138 16.57 -12.95 1.84
N LEU A 139 16.56 -12.67 0.53
CA LEU A 139 15.49 -13.12 -0.37
C LEU A 139 15.56 -14.64 -0.59
N LYS A 140 16.77 -15.17 -0.76
CA LYS A 140 17.01 -16.61 -0.99
C LYS A 140 16.57 -17.46 0.20
N GLU A 141 16.67 -16.93 1.41
CA GLU A 141 16.20 -17.59 2.65
C GLU A 141 14.67 -17.75 2.70
N LYS A 142 13.91 -17.02 1.87
CA LYS A 142 12.43 -17.00 1.88
C LYS A 142 11.77 -17.75 0.71
N LEU A 143 12.48 -18.67 0.05
CA LEU A 143 11.98 -19.33 -1.18
C LEU A 143 11.08 -20.56 -0.98
N SER A 144 10.87 -21.03 0.25
CA SER A 144 10.29 -22.36 0.52
C SER A 144 8.89 -22.59 -0.09
N ASN A 145 8.08 -21.54 -0.24
CA ASN A 145 6.71 -21.62 -0.78
C ASN A 145 6.48 -20.69 -1.98
N ALA A 146 7.55 -20.23 -2.62
CA ALA A 146 7.49 -19.26 -3.70
C ALA A 146 6.89 -19.81 -5.00
N ASP A 147 6.45 -18.92 -5.89
CA ASP A 147 6.18 -19.27 -7.29
C ASP A 147 7.46 -19.40 -8.10
N GLN A 148 7.38 -20.20 -9.18
CA GLN A 148 8.53 -20.51 -10.01
C GLN A 148 9.22 -19.25 -10.55
N TRP A 149 8.44 -18.25 -10.97
CA TRP A 149 9.01 -17.00 -11.48
C TRP A 149 9.86 -16.27 -10.42
N TYR A 150 9.45 -16.33 -9.16
CA TYR A 150 10.15 -15.66 -8.06
C TYR A 150 11.38 -16.46 -7.66
N ILE A 151 11.30 -17.80 -7.67
CA ILE A 151 12.46 -18.68 -7.50
C ILE A 151 13.50 -18.38 -8.58
N ASP A 152 13.10 -18.37 -9.85
CA ASP A 152 13.99 -18.13 -10.99
C ASP A 152 14.63 -16.74 -10.91
N TYR A 153 13.84 -15.72 -10.58
CA TYR A 153 14.34 -14.38 -10.33
C TYR A 153 15.36 -14.34 -9.18
N VAL A 154 14.99 -14.77 -7.98
CA VAL A 154 15.84 -14.63 -6.78
C VAL A 154 17.11 -15.48 -6.87
N THR A 155 17.02 -16.68 -7.46
CA THR A 155 18.19 -17.54 -7.66
C THR A 155 19.17 -16.98 -8.71
N SER A 156 18.72 -16.11 -9.61
CA SER A 156 19.58 -15.40 -10.57
C SER A 156 20.43 -14.28 -9.95
N LEU A 157 20.12 -13.85 -8.72
CA LEU A 157 20.79 -12.73 -8.05
C LEU A 157 22.10 -13.16 -7.39
N ASP A 158 23.10 -12.26 -7.38
CA ASP A 158 24.31 -12.44 -6.57
C ASP A 158 24.01 -12.18 -5.09
N ASP A 159 24.53 -13.01 -4.18
CA ASP A 159 24.23 -12.92 -2.74
C ASP A 159 24.58 -11.56 -2.11
N GLY A 160 25.61 -10.89 -2.63
CA GLY A 160 26.07 -9.59 -2.17
C GLY A 160 25.35 -8.41 -2.81
N ALA A 161 24.44 -8.64 -3.75
CA ALA A 161 23.71 -7.57 -4.42
C ALA A 161 22.65 -6.95 -3.51
N TRP A 162 22.56 -5.61 -3.54
CA TRP A 162 21.47 -4.85 -2.94
C TRP A 162 20.31 -4.75 -3.93
N ILE A 163 19.16 -5.27 -3.52
CA ILE A 163 17.98 -5.45 -4.36
C ILE A 163 16.88 -4.54 -3.84
N ASN A 164 16.25 -3.80 -4.76
CA ASN A 164 15.04 -3.06 -4.44
C ASN A 164 13.88 -4.04 -4.21
N ILE A 165 13.24 -4.02 -3.05
CA ILE A 165 12.03 -4.81 -2.71
C ILE A 165 10.74 -3.98 -2.73
N GLY A 166 10.81 -2.75 -3.22
CA GLY A 166 9.66 -1.88 -3.42
C GLY A 166 9.03 -1.97 -4.82
N PHE A 167 7.97 -1.18 -5.02
CA PHE A 167 7.19 -1.05 -6.24
C PHE A 167 8.01 -0.67 -7.47
N PHE A 168 9.16 0.02 -7.34
CA PHE A 168 9.99 0.38 -8.49
C PHE A 168 10.99 -0.71 -8.90
N ASN A 169 10.87 -1.93 -8.37
CA ASN A 169 11.51 -3.12 -8.93
C ASN A 169 10.62 -3.74 -10.03
N PRO A 170 11.07 -3.82 -11.28
CA PRO A 170 10.27 -4.42 -12.36
C PRO A 170 9.96 -5.91 -12.17
N HIS A 171 10.78 -6.66 -11.44
CA HIS A 171 10.48 -8.06 -11.11
C HIS A 171 9.32 -8.21 -10.12
N LEU A 172 9.08 -7.20 -9.29
CA LEU A 172 8.11 -7.26 -8.18
C LEU A 172 6.89 -6.38 -8.40
N SER A 173 6.99 -5.34 -9.24
CA SER A 173 5.97 -4.27 -9.37
C SER A 173 4.54 -4.76 -9.65
N ALA A 174 4.36 -5.78 -10.50
CA ALA A 174 3.05 -6.36 -10.77
C ALA A 174 2.53 -7.16 -9.56
N SER A 175 3.40 -7.95 -8.92
CA SER A 175 3.05 -8.74 -7.73
C SER A 175 2.76 -7.85 -6.51
N MET A 176 3.53 -6.77 -6.31
CA MET A 176 3.29 -5.76 -5.28
C MET A 176 1.95 -5.05 -5.50
N TYR A 177 1.61 -4.72 -6.75
CA TYR A 177 0.30 -4.16 -7.06
C TYR A 177 -0.84 -5.11 -6.68
N LYS A 178 -0.70 -6.41 -6.89
CA LYS A 178 -1.75 -7.41 -6.56
C LYS A 178 -1.78 -7.81 -5.07
N TRP A 179 -0.89 -7.26 -4.25
CA TRP A 179 -0.75 -7.69 -2.85
C TRP A 179 -2.04 -7.55 -2.04
N GLY A 180 -2.71 -6.40 -2.14
CA GLY A 180 -3.91 -6.11 -1.34
C GLY A 180 -4.98 -7.21 -1.41
N ASP A 181 -4.98 -7.97 -2.50
CA ASP A 181 -6.01 -8.91 -2.90
C ASP A 181 -5.59 -10.37 -2.74
N ALA A 182 -4.30 -10.68 -2.93
CA ALA A 182 -3.73 -12.01 -2.72
C ALA A 182 -3.16 -12.18 -1.29
N LYS A 183 -3.78 -11.54 -0.27
CA LYS A 183 -3.26 -11.58 1.10
C LYS A 183 -3.04 -13.01 1.63
N GLN A 184 -3.83 -13.95 1.11
CA GLN A 184 -3.90 -15.34 1.52
C GLN A 184 -3.31 -16.31 0.46
N GLY A 185 -2.83 -15.80 -0.68
CA GLY A 185 -2.14 -16.58 -1.71
C GLY A 185 -0.64 -16.60 -1.50
N LYS A 186 0.13 -17.01 -2.52
CA LYS A 186 1.59 -16.86 -2.48
C LYS A 186 1.96 -15.38 -2.59
N GLN A 187 2.67 -14.88 -1.59
CA GLN A 187 2.94 -13.45 -1.42
C GLN A 187 4.37 -13.09 -1.79
N ASN A 188 4.88 -13.63 -2.89
CA ASN A 188 6.29 -13.56 -3.28
C ASN A 188 6.93 -12.18 -3.08
N ALA A 189 6.34 -11.13 -3.66
CA ALA A 189 6.87 -9.77 -3.54
C ALA A 189 6.72 -9.19 -2.13
N MET A 190 5.66 -9.54 -1.40
CA MET A 190 5.50 -9.08 -0.02
C MET A 190 6.35 -9.84 0.99
N ASP A 191 6.71 -11.09 0.73
CA ASP A 191 7.67 -11.82 1.55
C ASP A 191 9.05 -11.16 1.46
N ALA A 192 9.40 -10.66 0.27
CA ALA A 192 10.53 -9.76 0.07
C ALA A 192 10.33 -8.45 0.85
N HIS A 193 9.23 -7.74 0.60
CA HIS A 193 8.93 -6.42 1.16
C HIS A 193 8.84 -6.43 2.70
N ARG A 194 8.42 -7.55 3.31
CA ARG A 194 8.38 -7.74 4.77
C ARG A 194 9.75 -7.58 5.45
N LEU A 195 10.85 -7.70 4.71
CA LEU A 195 12.20 -7.46 5.22
C LEU A 195 12.50 -5.97 5.47
N SER A 196 11.64 -5.05 5.03
CA SER A 196 11.76 -3.62 5.30
C SER A 196 11.44 -3.28 6.76
N ALA A 197 12.03 -2.19 7.26
CA ALA A 197 12.02 -1.82 8.68
C ALA A 197 10.63 -1.47 9.26
N HIS A 198 9.70 -0.98 8.43
CA HIS A 198 8.32 -0.74 8.84
C HIS A 198 7.50 -2.03 8.96
N HIS A 199 7.95 -3.09 8.28
CA HIS A 199 7.50 -4.46 8.47
C HIS A 199 8.44 -5.17 9.45
N GLN A 200 8.86 -6.41 9.21
CA GLN A 200 9.59 -7.23 10.17
C GLN A 200 11.02 -6.73 10.42
N GLY A 201 11.53 -5.89 9.52
CA GLY A 201 12.92 -5.51 9.46
C GLY A 201 13.83 -6.68 9.12
N ASN A 202 15.12 -6.41 9.17
CA ASN A 202 16.19 -7.39 9.02
C ASN A 202 17.35 -7.01 9.96
N VAL A 203 18.43 -7.79 9.92
CA VAL A 203 19.59 -7.57 10.80
C VAL A 203 20.24 -6.20 10.54
N GLU A 204 20.26 -5.74 9.29
CA GLU A 204 20.82 -4.46 8.89
C GLU A 204 19.86 -3.28 9.11
N SER A 205 18.55 -3.54 9.22
CA SER A 205 17.48 -2.54 9.34
C SER A 205 16.35 -3.10 10.23
N PRO A 206 16.49 -3.03 11.56
CA PRO A 206 15.51 -3.56 12.50
C PRO A 206 14.20 -2.75 12.46
N VAL A 207 13.17 -3.28 13.11
CA VAL A 207 11.84 -2.65 13.16
C VAL A 207 11.91 -1.20 13.67
N ASP A 208 11.34 -0.27 12.89
CA ASP A 208 11.12 1.13 13.30
C ASP A 208 9.64 1.34 13.63
N TRP A 209 9.35 1.55 14.91
CA TRP A 209 7.98 1.72 15.40
C TRP A 209 7.33 3.04 15.00
N ILE A 210 8.11 4.10 14.76
CA ILE A 210 7.55 5.38 14.32
C ILE A 210 7.10 5.26 12.87
N GLU A 211 7.99 4.73 12.02
CA GLU A 211 7.68 4.50 10.61
C GLU A 211 6.54 3.48 10.44
N ARG A 212 6.56 2.38 11.19
CA ARG A 212 5.47 1.39 11.19
C ARG A 212 4.13 1.99 11.58
N ALA A 213 4.07 2.77 12.66
CA ALA A 213 2.83 3.40 13.11
C ALA A 213 2.35 4.47 12.11
N ALA A 214 3.28 5.20 11.49
CA ALA A 214 2.95 6.17 10.46
C ALA A 214 2.40 5.50 9.19
N ASN A 215 3.08 4.45 8.71
CA ASN A 215 2.61 3.62 7.61
C ASN A 215 1.23 2.99 7.92
N PHE A 216 1.04 2.50 9.15
CA PHE A 216 -0.25 2.02 9.61
C PHE A 216 -1.32 3.10 9.43
N VAL A 217 -1.12 4.33 9.91
CA VAL A 217 -2.13 5.37 9.78
C VAL A 217 -2.39 5.74 8.32
N ILE A 218 -1.38 5.94 7.48
CA ILE A 218 -1.58 6.29 6.06
C ILE A 218 -2.41 5.21 5.35
N HIS A 219 -2.09 3.94 5.58
CA HIS A 219 -2.87 2.85 5.02
C HIS A 219 -4.25 2.72 5.65
N HIS A 220 -4.46 3.18 6.90
CA HIS A 220 -5.68 2.91 7.65
C HIS A 220 -6.68 4.06 7.75
N ILE A 221 -6.27 5.34 7.70
CA ILE A 221 -7.03 6.48 8.23
C ILE A 221 -6.49 7.84 7.77
N PRO A 222 -7.37 8.75 7.27
CA PRO A 222 -8.22 8.57 6.11
C PRO A 222 -7.33 8.25 4.91
N ARG A 223 -7.84 7.31 4.11
CA ARG A 223 -6.98 6.45 3.32
C ARG A 223 -6.88 6.87 1.87
N GLU A 224 -5.81 6.37 1.28
CA GLU A 224 -5.74 6.04 -0.13
C GLU A 224 -6.94 5.20 -0.58
N HIS A 225 -7.86 5.81 -1.31
CA HIS A 225 -8.94 5.07 -1.96
C HIS A 225 -8.36 4.17 -3.04
N ARG A 226 -8.49 2.85 -2.86
CA ARG A 226 -7.91 1.86 -3.78
C ARG A 226 -6.42 2.13 -4.04
N GLY A 227 -5.68 2.43 -2.97
CA GLY A 227 -4.23 2.58 -2.97
C GLY A 227 -3.51 1.24 -2.87
N ILE A 228 -2.38 1.20 -2.17
CA ILE A 228 -1.52 -0.01 -2.06
C ILE A 228 -2.30 -1.26 -1.60
N ARG A 229 -3.25 -1.09 -0.68
CA ARG A 229 -4.03 -2.20 -0.10
C ARG A 229 -5.33 -2.53 -0.86
N HIS A 230 -5.68 -1.74 -1.87
CA HIS A 230 -6.96 -1.84 -2.60
C HIS A 230 -8.22 -1.76 -1.73
N GLU A 231 -8.10 -1.23 -0.52
CA GLU A 231 -9.22 -1.07 0.40
C GLU A 231 -9.98 0.25 0.12
N ALA A 232 -11.24 0.31 0.53
CA ALA A 232 -12.04 1.52 0.42
C ALA A 232 -11.46 2.63 1.30
N ARG A 233 -11.84 3.89 1.00
CA ARG A 233 -11.41 5.05 1.79
C ARG A 233 -11.89 4.87 3.24
N GLY A 234 -10.99 5.06 4.20
CA GLY A 234 -11.31 5.11 5.64
C GLY A 234 -11.50 6.54 6.14
N GLU A 235 -11.95 6.68 7.38
CA GLU A 235 -12.21 7.97 8.03
C GLU A 235 -11.45 8.08 9.37
N TYR A 236 -11.05 9.30 9.78
CA TYR A 236 -10.37 9.54 11.07
C TYR A 236 -11.11 8.95 12.28
N THR A 237 -12.43 8.94 12.23
CA THR A 237 -13.30 8.39 13.28
C THR A 237 -13.16 6.87 13.47
N GLN A 238 -12.57 6.16 12.52
CA GLN A 238 -12.37 4.71 12.57
C GLN A 238 -11.06 4.30 13.27
N LEU A 239 -10.27 5.25 13.78
CA LEU A 239 -8.95 4.97 14.35
C LEU A 239 -8.95 3.94 15.45
N GLU A 240 -9.74 4.16 16.49
CA GLU A 240 -9.71 3.28 17.67
C GLU A 240 -10.20 1.87 17.32
N GLU A 241 -11.17 1.74 16.41
CA GLU A 241 -11.62 0.45 15.89
C GLU A 241 -10.48 -0.28 15.18
N ARG A 242 -9.77 0.40 14.27
CA ARG A 242 -8.64 -0.21 13.53
C ARG A 242 -7.47 -0.57 14.45
N LEU A 243 -7.14 0.30 15.42
CA LEU A 243 -6.12 0.02 16.43
C LEU A 243 -6.46 -1.18 17.31
N ALA A 244 -7.74 -1.50 17.50
CA ALA A 244 -8.17 -2.62 18.33
C ALA A 244 -8.03 -3.97 17.63
N VAL A 245 -8.12 -4.01 16.30
CA VAL A 245 -8.24 -5.27 15.54
C VAL A 245 -7.05 -5.58 14.64
N ASP A 246 -6.28 -4.59 14.17
CA ASP A 246 -5.22 -4.84 13.19
C ASP A 246 -4.01 -5.57 13.81
N PRO A 247 -3.61 -6.75 13.29
CA PRO A 247 -2.52 -7.55 13.84
C PRO A 247 -1.17 -6.83 13.96
N ALA A 248 -0.89 -5.84 13.12
CA ALA A 248 0.38 -5.11 13.15
C ALA A 248 0.50 -4.15 14.36
N ILE A 249 -0.62 -3.78 14.99
CA ILE A 249 -0.63 -2.76 16.05
C ILE A 249 -1.49 -3.11 17.27
N LYS A 250 -2.42 -4.07 17.18
CA LYS A 250 -3.40 -4.38 18.24
C LYS A 250 -2.79 -4.72 19.58
N ASN A 251 -1.58 -5.28 19.59
CA ASN A 251 -0.86 -5.65 20.82
C ASN A 251 0.22 -4.64 21.24
N SER A 252 0.42 -3.54 20.51
CA SER A 252 1.50 -2.57 20.75
C SER A 252 0.98 -1.28 21.38
N GLU A 253 1.27 -1.07 22.67
CA GLU A 253 0.89 0.16 23.39
C GLU A 253 1.60 1.38 22.80
N ILE A 254 2.90 1.27 22.54
CA ILE A 254 3.68 2.35 21.92
C ILE A 254 3.20 2.63 20.49
N GLY A 255 2.90 1.58 19.72
CA GLY A 255 2.44 1.72 18.34
C GLY A 255 1.12 2.49 18.29
N LYS A 256 0.16 2.13 19.15
CA LYS A 256 -1.12 2.84 19.30
C LYS A 256 -0.94 4.30 19.69
N ALA A 257 -0.04 4.59 20.63
CA ALA A 257 0.25 5.96 21.05
C ALA A 257 0.81 6.81 19.90
N ILE A 258 1.78 6.28 19.15
CA ILE A 258 2.37 6.96 18.00
C ILE A 258 1.31 7.14 16.89
N ALA A 259 0.51 6.12 16.58
CA ALA A 259 -0.52 6.19 15.55
C ALA A 259 -1.57 7.28 15.83
N ARG A 260 -1.92 7.54 17.10
CA ARG A 260 -2.81 8.67 17.45
C ARG A 260 -2.19 10.02 17.14
N ASP A 261 -0.91 10.19 17.46
CA ASP A 261 -0.19 11.42 17.12
C ASP A 261 -0.07 11.59 15.61
N VAL A 262 0.26 10.51 14.89
CA VAL A 262 0.32 10.52 13.41
C VAL A 262 -1.03 10.94 12.84
N ALA A 263 -2.14 10.35 13.27
CA ALA A 263 -3.47 10.66 12.76
C ALA A 263 -3.82 12.14 12.93
N ALA A 264 -3.55 12.71 14.10
CA ALA A 264 -3.76 14.13 14.36
C ALA A 264 -2.90 15.02 13.44
N VAL A 265 -1.66 14.65 13.19
CA VAL A 265 -0.76 15.38 12.29
C VAL A 265 -1.19 15.25 10.83
N CYS A 266 -1.55 14.05 10.37
CA CYS A 266 -2.06 13.83 9.02
C CYS A 266 -3.26 14.73 8.73
N GLU A 267 -4.20 14.84 9.68
CA GLU A 267 -5.40 15.65 9.48
C GLU A 267 -5.05 17.12 9.22
N LEU A 268 -4.07 17.64 9.96
CA LEU A 268 -3.58 19.00 9.78
C LEU A 268 -2.80 19.17 8.47
N LEU A 269 -1.93 18.21 8.13
CA LEU A 269 -1.14 18.25 6.90
C LEU A 269 -2.02 18.18 5.63
N GLU A 270 -3.09 17.38 5.64
CA GLU A 270 -4.09 17.35 4.56
C GLU A 270 -4.83 18.68 4.45
N ARG A 271 -5.15 19.32 5.59
CA ARG A 271 -5.82 20.63 5.61
C ARG A 271 -4.92 21.74 5.08
N GLU A 272 -3.62 21.62 5.28
CA GLU A 272 -2.63 22.54 4.74
C GLU A 272 -2.24 22.25 3.27
N GLY A 273 -2.65 21.10 2.73
CA GLY A 273 -2.30 20.69 1.36
C GLY A 273 -0.85 20.23 1.21
N LYS A 274 -0.22 19.79 2.30
CA LYS A 274 1.16 19.26 2.31
C LYS A 274 1.24 17.76 2.01
N ILE A 275 0.15 17.04 2.25
CA ILE A 275 -0.04 15.63 1.89
C ILE A 275 -1.34 15.45 1.12
N VAL A 276 -1.54 14.28 0.51
CA VAL A 276 -2.67 14.02 -0.39
C VAL A 276 -4.01 14.24 0.34
N PRO A 277 -4.90 15.14 -0.15
CA PRO A 277 -6.12 15.50 0.57
C PRO A 277 -7.25 14.50 0.29
N TRP A 278 -7.15 13.27 0.79
CA TRP A 278 -8.10 12.19 0.51
C TRP A 278 -9.56 12.52 0.80
N ARG A 279 -9.82 13.43 1.74
CA ARG A 279 -11.18 13.92 2.05
C ARG A 279 -11.92 14.57 0.87
N VAL A 280 -11.20 15.12 -0.12
CA VAL A 280 -11.86 15.83 -1.25
C VAL A 280 -12.35 14.85 -2.31
N LEU A 281 -11.83 13.63 -2.32
CA LEU A 281 -12.17 12.61 -3.31
C LEU A 281 -13.60 12.11 -3.13
N LYS A 282 -14.43 12.26 -4.16
CA LYS A 282 -15.76 11.67 -4.26
C LYS A 282 -15.65 10.21 -4.71
N VAL A 283 -15.82 9.28 -3.78
CA VAL A 283 -15.82 7.84 -4.06
C VAL A 283 -17.17 7.41 -4.66
N PRO A 284 -17.19 6.71 -5.81
CA PRO A 284 -18.42 6.19 -6.39
C PRO A 284 -18.98 4.97 -5.62
N ASP A 285 -20.27 4.97 -5.31
CA ASP A 285 -20.90 3.91 -4.50
C ASP A 285 -21.04 2.55 -5.21
N ASN A 286 -21.04 2.50 -6.55
CA ASN A 286 -21.39 1.31 -7.33
C ASN A 286 -20.43 0.99 -8.49
N GLU A 287 -19.27 1.66 -8.54
CA GLU A 287 -18.27 1.43 -9.57
C GLU A 287 -17.66 0.03 -9.45
N VAL A 288 -17.55 -0.67 -10.57
CA VAL A 288 -16.79 -1.91 -10.71
C VAL A 288 -15.74 -1.68 -11.76
N THR A 289 -14.48 -1.77 -11.35
CA THR A 289 -13.34 -1.65 -12.25
C THR A 289 -12.83 -3.05 -12.64
N PRO A 290 -12.07 -3.18 -13.75
CA PRO A 290 -11.43 -4.45 -14.09
C PRO A 290 -10.50 -4.98 -13.00
N SER A 291 -9.78 -4.09 -12.33
CA SER A 291 -8.95 -4.43 -11.18
C SER A 291 -9.80 -5.05 -10.06
N MET A 292 -10.96 -4.47 -9.71
CA MET A 292 -11.85 -5.06 -8.70
C MET A 292 -12.32 -6.48 -9.05
N ILE A 293 -12.58 -6.76 -10.33
CA ILE A 293 -12.94 -8.11 -10.79
C ILE A 293 -11.73 -9.05 -10.73
N GLU A 294 -10.57 -8.62 -11.24
CA GLU A 294 -9.32 -9.39 -11.17
C GLU A 294 -9.02 -9.79 -9.71
N HIS A 295 -9.16 -8.84 -8.80
CA HIS A 295 -8.93 -9.01 -7.37
C HIS A 295 -9.94 -9.97 -6.73
N ALA A 296 -11.22 -9.88 -7.10
CA ALA A 296 -12.24 -10.79 -6.61
C ALA A 296 -11.96 -12.26 -7.02
N PHE A 297 -11.49 -12.48 -8.26
CA PHE A 297 -11.06 -13.81 -8.70
C PHE A 297 -9.83 -14.31 -7.94
N LEU A 298 -8.84 -13.44 -7.67
CA LEU A 298 -7.67 -13.79 -6.87
C LEU A 298 -8.07 -14.22 -5.45
N VAL A 299 -8.90 -13.44 -4.76
CA VAL A 299 -9.43 -13.79 -3.42
C VAL A 299 -10.18 -15.13 -3.44
N ALA A 300 -11.04 -15.34 -4.43
CA ALA A 300 -11.79 -16.59 -4.55
C ALA A 300 -10.89 -17.81 -4.78
N SER A 301 -9.77 -17.64 -5.50
CA SER A 301 -8.81 -18.72 -5.75
C SER A 301 -8.08 -19.19 -4.48
N THR A 302 -8.06 -18.39 -3.41
CA THR A 302 -7.43 -18.75 -2.13
C THR A 302 -8.42 -19.34 -1.12
N ALA A 303 -9.68 -19.61 -1.50
CA ALA A 303 -10.72 -20.09 -0.57
C ALA A 303 -10.43 -21.46 0.05
N SER A 304 -9.51 -22.25 -0.52
CA SER A 304 -9.11 -23.57 0.00
C SER A 304 -7.98 -23.53 1.02
N PHE A 305 -7.42 -22.36 1.35
CA PHE A 305 -6.33 -22.25 2.31
C PHE A 305 -6.84 -22.45 3.75
N SER A 306 -6.07 -23.17 4.57
CA SER A 306 -6.33 -23.34 5.99
C SER A 306 -5.62 -22.25 6.80
N PHE A 307 -6.33 -21.64 7.75
CA PHE A 307 -5.81 -20.61 8.64
C PHE A 307 -5.44 -21.19 10.00
N GLU A 308 -4.25 -20.84 10.50
CA GLU A 308 -3.83 -21.18 11.87
C GLU A 308 -4.36 -20.17 12.90
N ASP A 309 -4.54 -18.90 12.50
CA ASP A 309 -5.08 -17.82 13.34
C ASP A 309 -6.58 -17.59 13.04
N ALA A 310 -7.39 -17.46 14.09
CA ALA A 310 -8.83 -17.24 14.00
C ALA A 310 -9.19 -15.84 13.46
N ASP A 311 -8.37 -14.82 13.75
CA ASP A 311 -8.59 -13.45 13.27
C ASP A 311 -8.31 -13.37 11.76
N ASP A 312 -7.26 -14.03 11.28
CA ASP A 312 -6.93 -14.12 9.86
C ASP A 312 -8.04 -14.87 9.08
N SER A 313 -8.60 -15.92 9.69
CA SER A 313 -9.75 -16.66 9.14
C SER A 313 -10.99 -15.76 9.01
N ALA A 314 -11.30 -14.96 10.04
CA ALA A 314 -12.45 -14.06 10.03
C ALA A 314 -12.30 -12.95 8.96
N GLU A 315 -11.13 -12.32 8.86
CA GLU A 315 -10.84 -11.32 7.82
C GLU A 315 -10.98 -11.94 6.42
N HIS A 316 -10.46 -13.15 6.23
CA HIS A 316 -10.55 -13.84 4.95
C HIS A 316 -12.01 -14.13 4.54
N LEU A 317 -12.85 -14.59 5.46
CA LEU A 317 -14.26 -14.86 5.17
C LEU A 317 -15.01 -13.59 4.73
N ILE A 318 -14.73 -12.45 5.34
CA ILE A 318 -15.31 -11.15 4.94
C ILE A 318 -14.89 -10.80 3.51
N ARG A 319 -13.60 -10.93 3.20
CA ARG A 319 -13.06 -10.66 1.85
C ARG A 319 -13.66 -11.60 0.81
N LEU A 320 -13.81 -12.88 1.14
CA LEU A 320 -14.39 -13.87 0.25
C LEU A 320 -15.85 -13.56 -0.07
N GLU A 321 -16.62 -13.10 0.91
CA GLU A 321 -18.00 -12.68 0.69
C GLU A 321 -18.09 -11.44 -0.20
N GLN A 322 -17.23 -10.43 0.03
CA GLN A 322 -17.13 -9.26 -0.84
C GLN A 322 -16.72 -9.63 -2.28
N ALA A 323 -15.79 -10.56 -2.43
CA ALA A 323 -15.36 -11.08 -3.72
C ALA A 323 -16.53 -11.77 -4.44
N ARG A 324 -17.32 -12.61 -3.75
CA ARG A 324 -18.50 -13.26 -4.33
C ARG A 324 -19.52 -12.27 -4.87
N VAL A 325 -19.82 -11.21 -4.10
CA VAL A 325 -20.73 -10.14 -4.54
C VAL A 325 -20.24 -9.48 -5.83
N LEU A 326 -18.93 -9.27 -6.00
CA LEU A 326 -18.36 -8.76 -7.25
C LEU A 326 -18.41 -9.79 -8.38
N LEU A 327 -18.12 -11.06 -8.09
CA LEU A 327 -18.13 -12.14 -9.08
C LEU A 327 -19.54 -12.39 -9.64
N ASP A 328 -20.59 -12.21 -8.84
CA ASP A 328 -21.99 -12.30 -9.30
C ASP A 328 -22.34 -11.23 -10.36
N ARG A 329 -21.59 -10.12 -10.39
CA ARG A 329 -21.77 -9.05 -11.38
C ARG A 329 -21.01 -9.30 -12.70
N VAL A 330 -20.07 -10.25 -12.73
CA VAL A 330 -19.19 -10.49 -13.90
C VAL A 330 -19.98 -10.77 -15.20
N PRO A 331 -21.07 -11.55 -15.22
CA PRO A 331 -21.87 -11.71 -16.43
C PRO A 331 -22.38 -10.39 -17.01
N ASP A 332 -22.84 -9.46 -16.16
CA ASP A 332 -23.31 -8.14 -16.58
C ASP A 332 -22.15 -7.24 -17.01
N GLU A 333 -20.97 -7.40 -16.42
CA GLU A 333 -19.76 -6.68 -16.83
C GLU A 333 -19.20 -7.18 -18.18
N ILE A 334 -19.36 -8.47 -18.50
CA ILE A 334 -19.06 -9.02 -19.84
C ILE A 334 -19.94 -8.33 -20.88
N LEU A 335 -21.27 -8.31 -20.67
CA LEU A 335 -22.21 -7.67 -21.57
C LEU A 335 -21.91 -6.16 -21.75
N ARG A 336 -21.52 -5.47 -20.66
CA ARG A 336 -21.11 -4.05 -20.72
C ARG A 336 -19.79 -3.86 -21.48
N ALA A 337 -18.81 -4.74 -21.29
CA ALA A 337 -17.56 -4.71 -22.04
C ALA A 337 -17.82 -4.92 -23.54
N GLU A 338 -18.67 -5.87 -23.92
CA GLU A 338 -19.09 -6.10 -25.32
C GLU A 338 -19.81 -4.88 -25.90
N ALA A 339 -20.80 -4.34 -25.18
CA ALA A 339 -21.58 -3.18 -25.62
C ALA A 339 -20.74 -1.91 -25.79
N SER A 340 -19.65 -1.78 -25.04
CA SER A 340 -18.68 -0.68 -25.17
C SER A 340 -17.59 -0.92 -26.21
N GLY A 341 -17.59 -2.09 -26.88
CA GLY A 341 -16.57 -2.46 -27.88
C GLY A 341 -15.26 -2.96 -27.29
N SER A 342 -15.21 -3.24 -25.99
CA SER A 342 -14.04 -3.74 -25.26
C SER A 342 -13.94 -5.27 -25.32
N SER A 343 -13.87 -5.85 -26.52
CA SER A 343 -13.90 -7.31 -26.72
C SER A 343 -12.81 -8.07 -25.94
N ASN A 344 -11.59 -7.52 -25.88
CA ASN A 344 -10.49 -8.14 -25.14
C ASN A 344 -10.78 -8.29 -23.63
N LEU A 345 -11.53 -7.32 -23.07
CA LEU A 345 -11.91 -7.32 -21.66
C LEU A 345 -13.03 -8.34 -21.40
N ALA A 346 -14.04 -8.38 -22.28
CA ALA A 346 -15.09 -9.40 -22.25
C ALA A 346 -14.51 -10.82 -22.34
N ASP A 347 -13.55 -11.04 -23.24
CA ASP A 347 -12.84 -12.31 -23.38
C ASP A 347 -12.04 -12.67 -22.12
N ALA A 348 -11.36 -11.69 -21.50
CA ALA A 348 -10.62 -11.89 -20.27
C ALA A 348 -11.55 -12.35 -19.13
N TYR A 349 -12.66 -11.63 -18.90
CA TYR A 349 -13.65 -12.01 -17.89
C TYR A 349 -14.28 -13.38 -18.15
N THR A 350 -14.58 -13.69 -19.41
CA THR A 350 -15.13 -15.00 -19.80
C THR A 350 -14.17 -16.12 -19.46
N ARG A 351 -12.86 -15.95 -19.75
CA ARG A 351 -11.83 -16.94 -19.38
C ARG A 351 -11.70 -17.09 -17.86
N MET A 352 -11.71 -16.00 -17.12
CA MET A 352 -11.63 -16.03 -15.65
C MET A 352 -12.82 -16.76 -15.04
N LEU A 353 -14.04 -16.48 -15.53
CA LEU A 353 -15.26 -17.13 -15.07
C LEU A 353 -15.28 -18.63 -15.38
N ALA A 354 -14.75 -19.04 -16.53
CA ALA A 354 -14.61 -20.45 -16.90
C ALA A 354 -13.65 -21.18 -15.94
N ASN A 355 -12.50 -20.57 -15.65
CA ASN A 355 -11.47 -21.15 -14.77
C ASN A 355 -11.90 -21.20 -13.30
N ALA A 356 -12.80 -20.32 -12.86
CA ALA A 356 -13.32 -20.34 -11.49
C ALA A 356 -14.38 -21.44 -11.24
N ARG A 357 -14.91 -22.05 -12.31
CA ARG A 357 -15.94 -23.11 -12.25
C ARG A 357 -15.37 -24.52 -12.47
N SER A 358 -14.14 -24.62 -12.96
CA SER A 358 -13.37 -25.87 -13.08
C SER A 358 -12.66 -26.19 -11.77
#